data_AF-Q3AA84-F1
#
_entry.id   AF-Q3AA84-F1
#
_cell.length_a   1.000
_cell.length_b   1.000
_cell.length_c   1.000
_cell.angle_alpha   90.00
_cell.angle_beta   90.00
_cell.angle_gamma   90.00
#
_symmetry.space_group_name_H-M   'P 1'
#
loop_
_entity.id
_entity.type
_entity.pdbx_description
1 polymer ?
#
loop_
_entity_poly.entity_id
_entity_poly.type
_entity_poly.pdbx_seq_one_letter_code
_entity_poly.pdbx_strand_id
1 'polypeptide(L)' 'MLGLATKDAMQRAEQIAKFTGVKVGKLRSSKMGVFQITAPYSTDVSDMGIFDTSSIEKEITAVVTCEFEIN' A
#
# COMPACT_ATOMS: atom_id res chain seq x y z
N MET A 1 1.56 3.74 9.67
CA MET A 1 0.83 3.11 8.56
C MET A 1 1.62 3.14 7.26
N LEU A 2 1.90 4.31 6.65
CA LEU A 2 2.60 4.38 5.34
C LEU A 2 3.98 3.71 5.32
N GLY A 3 4.82 3.94 6.32
CA GLY A 3 6.14 3.28 6.39
C GLY A 3 6.06 1.75 6.50
N LEU A 4 4.99 1.21 7.09
CA LEU A 4 4.75 -0.24 7.14
C LEU A 4 4.35 -0.76 5.75
N ALA A 5 3.50 -0.02 5.03
CA ALA A 5 3.10 -0.36 3.66
C ALA A 5 4.30 -0.31 2.69
N THR A 6 5.17 0.70 2.79
CA THR A 6 6.41 0.76 1.99
C THR A 6 7.36 -0.39 2.32
N LYS A 7 7.50 -0.74 3.60
CA LYS A 7 8.33 -1.88 4.02
C LYS A 7 7.79 -3.21 3.47
N ASP A 8 6.49 -3.43 3.55
CA ASP A 8 5.81 -4.60 2.98
C ASP A 8 5.99 -4.66 1.45
N ALA A 9 5.86 -3.52 0.74
CA ALA A 9 6.12 -3.45 -0.69
C ALA A 9 7.57 -3.85 -1.06
N MET A 10 8.56 -3.41 -0.29
CA MET A 10 9.96 -3.81 -0.48
C MET A 10 10.15 -5.32 -0.28
N GLN A 11 9.60 -5.88 0.80
CA GLN A 11 9.70 -7.32 1.08
C GLN A 11 9.10 -8.17 -0.05
N ARG A 12 7.95 -7.74 -0.60
CA ARG A 12 7.33 -8.40 -1.75
C ARG A 12 8.19 -8.30 -3.00
N ALA A 13 8.75 -7.12 -3.29
CA ALA A 13 9.68 -6.94 -4.41
C ALA A 13 10.89 -7.87 -4.29
N GLU A 14 11.46 -8.01 -3.09
CA GLU A 14 12.58 -8.93 -2.84
C GLU A 14 12.20 -10.39 -3.04
N GLN A 15 11.01 -10.82 -2.59
CA GLN A 15 10.54 -12.19 -2.83
C GLN A 15 10.35 -12.49 -4.32
N ILE A 16 9.82 -11.53 -5.09
CA ILE A 16 9.66 -11.68 -6.54
C ILE A 16 11.04 -11.81 -7.20
N ALA A 17 11.97 -10.90 -6.88
CA ALA A 17 13.30 -10.87 -7.46
C ALA A 17 14.14 -12.12 -7.12
N LYS A 18 13.92 -12.71 -5.93
CA LYS A 18 14.64 -13.90 -5.45
C LYS A 18 14.58 -15.08 -6.41
N PHE A 19 13.47 -15.27 -7.12
CA PHE A 19 13.30 -16.39 -8.06
C PHE A 19 13.65 -16.05 -9.51
N THR A 20 13.83 -14.78 -9.84
CA THR A 20 14.12 -14.32 -11.21
C THR A 20 15.60 -14.04 -11.44
N GLY A 21 16.46 -14.24 -10.43
CA GLY A 21 17.92 -14.08 -10.53
C GLY A 21 18.39 -12.62 -10.56
N VAL A 22 17.49 -11.67 -10.26
CA VAL A 22 17.77 -10.23 -10.24
C VAL A 22 17.72 -9.70 -8.82
N LYS A 23 18.32 -8.53 -8.55
CA LYS A 23 18.30 -7.91 -7.22
C LYS A 23 17.44 -6.64 -7.24
N VAL A 24 16.65 -6.45 -6.19
CA VAL A 24 15.92 -5.19 -6.00
C VAL A 24 16.92 -4.07 -5.67
N GLY A 25 16.82 -2.98 -6.39
CA GLY A 25 17.64 -1.77 -6.26
C GLY A 25 16.94 -0.68 -5.47
N LYS A 26 17.31 0.58 -5.76
CA LYS A 26 16.78 1.75 -5.05
C LYS A 26 15.32 2.00 -5.44
N LEU A 27 14.55 2.59 -4.52
CA LEU A 27 13.21 3.10 -4.81
C LEU A 27 13.32 4.23 -5.85
N ARG A 28 12.65 4.07 -6.99
CA ARG A 28 12.62 5.04 -8.10
C ARG A 28 11.46 6.00 -7.96
N SER A 29 10.30 5.49 -7.61
CA SER A 29 9.10 6.28 -7.39
C SER A 29 8.22 5.64 -6.32
N SER A 30 7.43 6.47 -5.63
CA SER A 30 6.35 5.99 -4.80
C SER A 30 5.13 6.89 -4.96
N LYS A 31 3.96 6.26 -5.02
CA LYS A 31 2.67 6.94 -5.11
C LYS A 31 1.77 6.40 -4.03
N MET A 32 1.24 7.30 -3.22
CA MET A 32 0.22 6.98 -2.24
C MET A 32 -1.16 7.11 -2.90
N GLY A 33 -2.02 6.11 -2.69
CA GLY A 33 -3.42 6.15 -3.06
C GLY A 33 -4.26 6.98 -2.09
N VAL A 34 -5.56 7.06 -2.36
CA VAL A 34 -6.53 7.67 -1.45
C VAL A 34 -6.71 6.85 -0.18
N PHE A 35 -7.09 7.52 0.91
CA PHE A 35 -7.46 6.84 2.15
C PHE A 35 -8.91 6.37 2.09
N GLN A 36 -9.15 5.15 2.55
CA GLN A 36 -10.48 4.62 2.81
C GLN A 36 -10.65 4.57 4.32
N ILE A 37 -11.55 5.39 4.87
CA ILE A 37 -11.88 5.40 6.29
C ILE A 37 -13.32 4.93 6.39
N THR A 38 -13.50 3.65 6.67
CA THR A 38 -14.78 2.95 6.63
C THR A 38 -15.12 2.34 8.00
N ALA A 39 -16.35 1.84 8.14
CA ALA A 39 -16.71 1.03 9.30
C ALA A 39 -15.90 -0.27 9.33
N PRO A 40 -15.66 -0.88 10.51
CA PRO A 40 -14.98 -2.17 10.59
C PRO A 40 -15.65 -3.23 9.71
N TYR A 41 -14.85 -4.05 9.02
CA TYR A 41 -15.31 -5.10 8.10
C TYR A 41 -16.12 -4.61 6.88
N SER A 42 -16.13 -3.30 6.60
CA SER A 42 -16.71 -2.77 5.36
C SER A 42 -15.87 -3.17 4.15
N THR A 43 -16.53 -3.41 3.02
CA THR A 43 -15.90 -3.63 1.71
C THR A 43 -16.03 -2.43 0.79
N ASP A 44 -16.48 -1.30 1.34
CA ASP A 44 -16.71 -0.07 0.58
C ASP A 44 -15.37 0.52 0.13
N VAL A 45 -15.32 0.91 -1.15
CA VAL A 45 -14.17 1.56 -1.76
C VAL A 45 -14.62 2.66 -2.71
N SER A 46 -13.85 3.74 -2.77
CA SER A 46 -14.10 4.88 -3.66
C SER A 46 -12.80 5.38 -4.28
N ASP A 47 -12.86 5.78 -5.55
CA ASP A 47 -11.72 6.37 -6.26
C ASP A 47 -11.26 7.70 -5.63
N MET A 48 -12.17 8.41 -4.95
CA MET A 48 -11.88 9.66 -4.23
C MET A 48 -11.57 9.44 -2.74
N GLY A 49 -11.62 8.19 -2.27
CA GLY A 49 -11.55 7.85 -0.85
C GLY A 49 -12.92 7.91 -0.17
N ILE A 50 -12.99 7.32 1.02
CA ILE A 50 -14.18 7.32 1.88
C ILE A 50 -13.82 7.96 3.21
N PHE A 51 -14.70 8.83 3.69
CA PHE A 51 -14.63 9.37 5.04
C PHE A 51 -15.97 9.16 5.72
N ASP A 52 -16.13 8.00 6.36
CA ASP A 52 -17.33 7.69 7.12
C ASP A 52 -17.39 8.56 8.39
N THR A 53 -18.44 9.38 8.53
CA THR A 53 -18.70 10.20 9.73
C THR A 53 -19.73 9.59 10.69
N SER A 54 -20.29 8.43 10.35
CA SER A 54 -21.44 7.84 11.07
C SER A 54 -21.04 6.77 12.09
N SER A 55 -20.12 5.88 11.75
CA SER A 55 -19.65 4.83 12.68
C SER A 55 -18.79 5.41 13.82
N ILE A 56 -18.77 4.72 14.96
CA ILE A 56 -17.91 5.08 16.10
C ILE A 56 -16.51 4.50 15.90
N GLU A 57 -16.42 3.19 15.62
CA GLU A 57 -15.17 2.53 15.24
C GLU A 57 -14.91 2.71 13.75
N LYS A 58 -13.63 2.75 13.37
CA LYS A 58 -13.19 2.94 11.98
C LYS A 58 -12.02 2.03 11.64
N GLU A 59 -12.00 1.57 10.41
CA GLU A 59 -10.85 0.95 9.78
C GLU A 59 -10.26 1.92 8.74
N ILE A 60 -8.93 2.02 8.71
CA ILE A 60 -8.23 2.89 7.77
C ILE A 60 -7.41 2.02 6.81
N THR A 61 -7.76 2.06 5.54
CA THR A 61 -7.00 1.42 4.47
C THR A 61 -6.30 2.48 3.62
N ALA A 62 -5.01 2.26 3.35
CA ALA A 62 -4.23 3.09 2.44
C ALA A 62 -3.34 2.19 1.58
N VAL A 63 -3.34 2.45 0.27
CA VAL A 63 -2.51 1.69 -0.68
C VAL A 63 -1.30 2.53 -1.06
N VAL A 64 -0.12 1.91 -1.05
CA VAL A 64 1.11 2.54 -1.53
C VAL A 64 1.62 1.73 -2.71
N THR A 65 1.85 2.40 -3.83
CA THR A 65 2.52 1.84 -5.01
C THR A 65 3.97 2.28 -4.98
N CYS A 66 4.90 1.34 -5.08
CA CYS A 66 6.33 1.59 -5.09
C CYS A 66 6.95 0.99 -6.35
N GLU A 67 7.78 1.75 -7.05
CA GLU A 67 8.59 1.25 -8.16
C GLU A 67 10.04 1.18 -7.71
N PHE A 68 10.64 -0.01 -7.82
CA PHE A 68 12.03 -0.25 -7.48
C PHE A 68 12.83 -0.53 -8.75
N GLU A 69 14.06 -0.07 -8.77
CA GLU A 69 15.03 -0.47 -9.79
C GLU A 69 15.36 -1.96 -9.66
N ILE A 70 15.80 -2.58 -10.75
CA ILE A 70 16.29 -3.95 -10.77
C ILE A 70 17.76 -3.91 -11.19
N ASN A 71 18.61 -4.64 -10.45
CA ASN A 71 20.03 -4.83 -10.71
C ASN A 71 20.34 -6.25 -11.18
#